data_AF-A0A355S085-F1
#
_entry.id   AF-A0A355S085-F1
#
_cell.length_a   1.000
_cell.length_b   1.000
_cell.length_c   1.000
_cell.angle_alpha   90.00
_cell.angle_beta   90.00
_cell.angle_gamma   90.00
#
_symmetry.space_group_name_H-M   'P 1'
#
loop_
_entity.id
_entity.type
_entity.pdbx_description
1 polymer ?
#
loop_
_entity_poly.entity_id
_entity_poly.type
_entity_poly.pdbx_seq_one_letter_code
_entity_poly.pdbx_strand_id
1 'polypeptide(L)'
;MLQILLIITWLIFGTTLASSLFYKNDNNNQILGVTLSCKHASTPEAQKIIKGYKGACYLIFLIFFGISFLILTEAMRPFVEFYMLSLVFINFFVHWRIYDVYQHKIFSLKKEKEWIYPRNNEVTVDINVAREKGKAGITSAWVWLFFLLSFMPMVYLLLHPQAREFYPIVLSLIGPFCQVIMIFLYYQLRNRHTPVLSDNTEINKACARVEERINTAAATFSAFAVLL
;
A
#
# COMPACT_ATOMS: atom_id res chain seq x y z
N MET A 1 -13.50 24.97 -1.17
CA MET A 1 -13.84 23.53 -1.02
C MET A 1 -13.57 22.74 -2.29
N LEU A 2 -14.23 23.05 -3.42
CA LEU A 2 -14.08 22.33 -4.70
C LEU A 2 -12.62 22.18 -5.18
N GLN A 3 -11.86 23.28 -5.19
CA GLN A 3 -10.46 23.29 -5.63
C GLN A 3 -9.56 22.42 -4.73
N ILE A 4 -9.82 22.41 -3.42
CA ILE A 4 -9.08 21.58 -2.46
C ILE A 4 -9.35 20.10 -2.73
N LEU A 5 -10.62 19.73 -2.96
CA LEU A 5 -10.98 18.36 -3.33
C LEU A 5 -10.30 17.94 -4.63
N LEU A 6 -10.28 18.82 -5.64
CA LEU A 6 -9.60 18.56 -6.92
C LEU A 6 -8.10 18.29 -6.73
N ILE A 7 -7.42 19.11 -5.93
CA ILE A 7 -6.00 18.94 -5.60
C ILE A 7 -5.77 17.60 -4.89
N ILE A 8 -6.62 17.24 -3.91
CA ILE A 8 -6.54 15.96 -3.19
C ILE A 8 -6.66 14.79 -4.17
N THR A 9 -7.62 14.82 -5.09
CA THR A 9 -7.80 13.75 -6.08
C THR A 9 -6.63 13.64 -7.05
N TRP A 10 -6.06 14.76 -7.49
CA TRP A 10 -4.84 14.74 -8.31
C TRP A 10 -3.66 14.14 -7.56
N LEU A 11 -3.54 14.42 -6.26
CA LEU A 11 -2.51 13.83 -5.41
C LEU A 11 -2.71 12.31 -5.29
N ILE A 12 -3.95 11.84 -5.16
CA ILE A 12 -4.29 10.41 -5.19
C ILE A 12 -3.92 9.77 -6.53
N PHE A 13 -4.22 10.42 -7.66
CA PHE A 13 -3.85 9.90 -8.98
C PHE A 13 -2.34 9.87 -9.19
N GLY A 14 -1.64 10.92 -8.79
CA GLY A 14 -0.18 10.99 -8.87
C GLY A 14 0.49 9.93 -8.01
N THR A 15 0.02 9.73 -6.77
CA THR A 15 0.54 8.68 -5.88
C THR A 15 0.24 7.27 -6.39
N THR A 16 -0.95 7.03 -6.97
CA THR A 16 -1.30 5.74 -7.60
C THR A 16 -0.39 5.44 -8.79
N LEU A 17 -0.18 6.44 -9.67
CA LEU A 17 0.72 6.31 -10.81
C LEU A 17 2.16 6.04 -10.36
N ALA A 18 2.67 6.84 -9.42
CA ALA A 18 4.02 6.68 -8.88
C ALA A 18 4.19 5.28 -8.30
N SER A 19 3.27 4.84 -7.43
CA SER A 19 3.29 3.51 -6.82
C SER A 19 3.30 2.40 -7.89
N SER A 20 2.44 2.51 -8.90
CA SER A 20 2.35 1.55 -10.01
C SER A 20 3.64 1.48 -10.85
N LEU A 21 4.36 2.59 -10.99
CA LEU A 21 5.64 2.66 -11.71
C LEU A 21 6.82 2.17 -10.86
N PHE A 22 6.84 2.47 -9.56
CA PHE A 22 7.87 2.00 -8.63
C PHE A 22 7.81 0.50 -8.39
N TYR A 23 6.61 -0.11 -8.40
CA TYR A 23 6.42 -1.56 -8.27
C TYR A 23 7.07 -2.38 -9.40
N LYS A 24 7.57 -1.73 -10.45
CA LYS A 24 8.40 -2.37 -11.49
C LYS A 24 9.75 -2.87 -10.92
N ASN A 25 10.27 -2.19 -9.91
CA ASN A 25 11.68 -2.30 -9.50
C ASN A 25 11.78 -2.80 -8.06
N ASP A 26 11.07 -3.89 -7.75
CA ASP A 26 11.15 -4.46 -6.41
C ASP A 26 12.52 -5.11 -6.22
N ASN A 27 13.10 -4.92 -5.03
CA ASN A 27 14.50 -5.13 -4.65
C ASN A 27 15.02 -6.57 -4.82
N ASN A 28 14.21 -7.48 -5.37
CA ASN A 28 14.42 -8.91 -5.38
C ASN A 28 14.32 -9.53 -6.78
N ASN A 29 14.69 -8.78 -7.82
CA ASN A 29 14.58 -9.20 -9.23
C ASN A 29 13.15 -9.62 -9.61
N GLN A 30 12.15 -8.88 -9.09
CA GLN A 30 10.75 -9.08 -9.45
C GLN A 30 10.29 -7.94 -10.33
N ILE A 31 9.68 -8.29 -11.46
CA ILE A 31 9.07 -7.34 -12.40
C ILE A 31 7.58 -7.65 -12.43
N LEU A 32 6.76 -6.69 -12.01
CA LEU A 32 5.30 -6.85 -11.94
C LEU A 32 4.89 -8.08 -11.10
N GLY A 33 5.58 -8.33 -9.97
CA GLY A 33 5.34 -9.47 -9.09
C GLY A 33 5.84 -10.83 -9.62
N VAL A 34 6.49 -10.88 -10.79
CA VAL A 34 7.08 -12.11 -11.35
C VAL A 34 8.60 -12.06 -11.21
N THR A 35 9.19 -13.04 -10.53
CA THR A 35 10.65 -13.19 -10.46
C THR A 35 11.22 -13.42 -11.85
N LEU A 36 12.10 -12.51 -12.27
CA LEU A 36 12.77 -12.51 -13.58
C LEU A 36 14.22 -12.05 -13.41
N SER A 37 15.20 -12.81 -13.93
CA SER A 37 16.61 -12.38 -13.86
C SER A 37 16.85 -11.10 -14.68
N CYS A 38 17.86 -10.30 -14.31
CA CYS A 38 18.23 -9.09 -15.05
C CYS A 38 18.53 -9.35 -16.54
N LYS A 39 19.06 -10.54 -16.87
CA LYS A 39 19.33 -10.97 -18.25
C LYS A 39 18.01 -11.17 -19.01
N HIS A 40 17.05 -11.88 -18.42
CA HIS A 40 15.74 -12.12 -19.04
C HIS A 40 14.88 -10.85 -19.09
N ALA A 41 15.01 -9.95 -18.11
CA ALA A 41 14.33 -8.67 -18.06
C ALA A 41 14.77 -7.70 -19.16
N SER A 42 16.03 -7.86 -19.60
CA SER A 42 16.62 -7.06 -20.68
C SER A 42 16.29 -7.59 -22.08
N THR A 43 15.60 -8.73 -22.18
CA THR A 43 15.16 -9.25 -23.48
C THR A 43 14.17 -8.28 -24.14
N PRO A 44 14.19 -8.16 -25.48
CA PRO A 44 13.32 -7.22 -26.20
C PRO A 44 11.83 -7.52 -25.97
N GLU A 45 11.46 -8.79 -25.79
CA GLU A 45 10.10 -9.24 -25.51
C GLU A 45 9.60 -8.76 -24.13
N ALA A 46 10.41 -8.97 -23.07
CA ALA A 46 10.08 -8.49 -21.74
C ALA A 46 10.04 -6.95 -21.68
N GLN A 47 11.00 -6.26 -22.31
CA GLN A 47 11.03 -4.81 -22.42
C GLN A 47 9.80 -4.24 -23.14
N LYS A 48 9.30 -4.92 -24.19
CA LYS A 48 8.07 -4.52 -24.90
C LYS A 48 6.85 -4.56 -23.98
N ILE A 49 6.71 -5.62 -23.18
CA ILE A 49 5.60 -5.74 -22.22
C ILE A 49 5.69 -4.64 -21.15
N ILE A 50 6.88 -4.40 -20.60
CA ILE A 50 7.12 -3.36 -19.59
C ILE A 50 6.86 -1.95 -20.13
N LYS A 51 7.31 -1.65 -21.36
CA LYS A 51 7.03 -0.35 -22.00
C LYS A 51 5.52 -0.18 -22.24
N GLY A 52 4.84 -1.24 -22.66
CA GLY A 52 3.39 -1.25 -22.80
C GLY A 52 2.67 -0.97 -21.48
N TYR A 53 3.14 -1.54 -20.37
CA TYR A 53 2.59 -1.30 -19.04
C TYR A 53 2.73 0.17 -18.64
N LYS A 54 3.94 0.74 -18.79
CA LYS A 54 4.18 2.16 -18.53
C LYS A 54 3.27 3.06 -19.35
N GLY A 55 3.16 2.79 -20.64
CA GLY A 55 2.28 3.54 -21.54
C GLY A 55 0.82 3.50 -21.09
N ALA A 56 0.32 2.32 -20.69
CA ALA A 56 -1.04 2.17 -20.18
C ALA A 56 -1.26 2.96 -18.88
N CYS A 57 -0.31 2.92 -17.93
CA CYS A 57 -0.40 3.69 -16.68
C CYS A 57 -0.44 5.20 -16.93
N TYR A 58 0.45 5.73 -17.79
CA TYR A 58 0.45 7.16 -18.13
C TYR A 58 -0.82 7.58 -18.87
N LEU A 59 -1.28 6.76 -19.83
CA LEU A 59 -2.50 7.04 -20.58
C LEU A 59 -3.71 7.09 -19.66
N ILE A 60 -3.83 6.15 -18.73
CA ILE A 60 -4.94 6.11 -17.77
C ILE A 60 -4.86 7.29 -16.80
N PHE A 61 -3.67 7.64 -16.31
CA PHE A 61 -3.49 8.86 -15.53
C PHE A 61 -3.99 10.10 -16.28
N LEU A 62 -3.63 10.27 -17.56
CA LEU A 62 -4.09 11.40 -18.37
C LEU A 62 -5.61 11.41 -18.57
N ILE A 63 -6.23 10.24 -18.77
CA ILE A 63 -7.68 10.12 -18.89
C ILE A 63 -8.35 10.55 -17.59
N PHE A 64 -7.94 10.00 -16.44
CA PHE A 64 -8.53 10.34 -15.14
C PHE A 64 -8.28 11.79 -14.76
N PHE A 65 -7.09 12.31 -15.07
CA PHE A 65 -6.76 13.73 -14.90
C PHE A 65 -7.68 14.62 -15.76
N GLY A 66 -7.91 14.27 -17.04
CA GLY A 66 -8.84 14.99 -17.92
C GLY A 66 -10.29 14.94 -17.43
N ILE A 67 -10.77 13.74 -17.06
CA ILE A 67 -12.14 13.51 -16.57
C ILE A 67 -12.39 14.26 -15.25
N SER A 68 -11.36 14.49 -14.43
CA SER A 68 -11.48 15.26 -13.19
C SER A 68 -11.89 16.72 -13.43
N PHE A 69 -11.60 17.30 -14.60
CA PHE A 69 -12.00 18.69 -14.91
C PHE A 69 -13.51 18.84 -15.14
N LEU A 70 -14.27 17.74 -15.36
CA LEU A 70 -15.73 17.81 -15.49
C LEU A 70 -16.40 18.34 -14.21
N ILE A 71 -15.71 18.28 -13.07
CA ILE A 71 -16.16 18.83 -11.77
C ILE A 71 -16.28 20.36 -11.80
N LEU A 72 -15.58 21.04 -12.69
CA LEU A 72 -15.67 22.50 -12.84
C LEU A 72 -16.96 22.95 -13.52
N THR A 73 -17.76 22.02 -14.06
CA THR A 73 -19.06 22.32 -14.66
C THR A 73 -20.14 22.50 -13.59
N GLU A 74 -21.05 23.46 -13.79
CA GLU A 74 -22.09 23.77 -12.81
C GLU A 74 -23.07 22.60 -12.58
N ALA A 75 -23.26 21.74 -13.58
CA ALA A 75 -24.14 20.57 -13.52
C ALA A 75 -23.69 19.53 -12.48
N MET A 76 -22.39 19.44 -12.19
CA MET A 76 -21.84 18.42 -11.30
C MET A 76 -21.74 18.85 -9.84
N ARG A 77 -21.99 20.15 -9.54
CA ARG A 77 -21.81 20.76 -8.22
C ARG A 77 -22.52 20.04 -7.04
N PRO A 78 -23.76 19.55 -7.17
CA PRO A 78 -24.42 18.85 -6.07
C PRO A 78 -23.91 17.42 -5.84
N PHE A 79 -23.20 16.81 -6.79
CA PHE A 79 -22.74 15.42 -6.73
C PHE A 79 -21.21 15.27 -6.71
N VAL A 80 -20.48 16.36 -6.51
CA VAL A 80 -19.00 16.38 -6.63
C VAL A 80 -18.33 15.34 -5.74
N GLU A 81 -18.78 15.20 -4.49
CA GLU A 81 -18.18 14.28 -3.52
C GLU A 81 -18.35 12.82 -3.96
N PHE A 82 -19.57 12.43 -4.35
CA PHE A 82 -19.86 11.09 -4.86
C PHE A 82 -19.12 10.81 -6.18
N TYR A 83 -19.06 11.79 -7.07
CA TYR A 83 -18.32 11.70 -8.33
C TYR A 83 -16.84 11.46 -8.07
N MET A 84 -16.22 12.24 -7.18
CA MET A 84 -14.81 12.13 -6.82
C MET A 84 -14.48 10.79 -6.19
N LEU A 85 -15.29 10.36 -5.24
CA LEU A 85 -15.12 9.08 -4.58
C LEU A 85 -15.21 7.94 -5.60
N SER A 86 -16.21 7.98 -6.49
CA SER A 86 -16.37 7.01 -7.58
C SER A 86 -15.18 7.03 -8.52
N LEU A 87 -14.69 8.21 -8.89
CA LEU A 87 -13.53 8.39 -9.77
C LEU A 87 -12.27 7.76 -9.16
N VAL A 88 -12.05 7.92 -7.86
CA VAL A 88 -10.94 7.29 -7.13
C VAL A 88 -11.06 5.77 -7.10
N PHE A 89 -12.25 5.22 -6.80
CA PHE A 89 -12.47 3.78 -6.80
C PHE A 89 -12.26 3.16 -8.18
N ILE A 90 -12.80 3.78 -9.23
CA ILE A 90 -12.62 3.33 -10.61
C ILE A 90 -11.14 3.41 -10.99
N ASN A 91 -10.42 4.48 -10.60
CA ASN A 91 -8.99 4.61 -10.84
C ASN A 91 -8.19 3.45 -10.22
N PHE A 92 -8.48 3.07 -8.96
CA PHE A 92 -7.83 1.93 -8.32
C PHE A 92 -8.18 0.61 -9.03
N PHE A 93 -9.45 0.41 -9.38
CA PHE A 93 -9.89 -0.80 -10.08
C PHE A 93 -9.22 -0.94 -11.45
N VAL A 94 -9.12 0.15 -12.21
CA VAL A 94 -8.47 0.14 -13.52
C VAL A 94 -6.97 -0.15 -13.39
N HIS A 95 -6.27 0.47 -12.43
CA HIS A 95 -4.86 0.17 -12.18
C HIS A 95 -4.63 -1.30 -11.78
N TRP A 96 -5.49 -1.87 -10.94
CA TRP A 96 -5.48 -3.31 -10.64
C TRP A 96 -5.60 -4.12 -11.91
N ARG A 97 -6.59 -3.85 -12.77
CA ARG A 97 -6.82 -4.61 -14.00
C ARG A 97 -5.64 -4.51 -14.98
N ILE A 98 -5.01 -3.34 -15.12
CA ILE A 98 -3.76 -3.22 -15.89
C ILE A 98 -2.70 -4.15 -15.29
N TYR A 99 -2.46 -4.05 -13.99
CA TYR A 99 -1.45 -4.84 -13.31
C TYR A 99 -1.63 -6.34 -13.56
N ASP A 100 -2.85 -6.85 -13.36
CA ASP A 100 -3.24 -8.24 -13.58
C ASP A 100 -2.94 -8.71 -15.01
N VAL A 101 -3.37 -7.93 -16.02
CA VAL A 101 -3.16 -8.25 -17.43
C VAL A 101 -1.67 -8.31 -17.79
N TYR A 102 -0.87 -7.35 -17.34
CA TYR A 102 0.55 -7.30 -17.67
C TYR A 102 1.38 -8.29 -16.86
N GLN A 103 0.99 -8.60 -15.62
CA GLN A 103 1.54 -9.70 -14.84
C GLN A 103 1.32 -11.03 -15.55
N HIS A 104 0.09 -11.30 -16.02
CA HIS A 104 -0.20 -12.50 -16.79
C HIS A 104 0.64 -12.59 -18.08
N LYS A 105 0.86 -11.47 -18.78
CA LYS A 105 1.74 -11.46 -19.97
C LYS A 105 3.19 -11.83 -19.64
N ILE A 106 3.76 -11.28 -18.58
CA ILE A 106 5.12 -11.63 -18.15
C ILE A 106 5.19 -13.08 -17.67
N PHE A 107 4.18 -13.56 -16.96
CA PHE A 107 4.10 -14.94 -16.50
C PHE A 107 4.01 -15.93 -17.67
N SER A 108 3.18 -15.64 -18.68
CA SER A 108 3.09 -16.44 -19.90
C SER A 108 4.41 -16.45 -20.67
N LEU A 109 5.09 -15.30 -20.81
CA LEU A 109 6.40 -15.23 -21.43
C LEU A 109 7.44 -16.08 -20.68
N LYS A 110 7.43 -16.02 -19.34
CA LYS A 110 8.30 -16.84 -18.50
C LYS A 110 8.07 -18.34 -18.72
N LYS A 111 6.80 -18.74 -18.88
CA LYS A 111 6.41 -20.15 -19.14
C LYS A 111 6.81 -20.59 -20.55
N GLU A 112 6.58 -19.75 -21.55
CA GLU A 112 6.92 -20.02 -22.96
C GLU A 112 8.43 -20.19 -23.18
N LYS A 113 9.25 -19.37 -22.51
CA LYS A 113 10.71 -19.42 -22.62
C LYS A 113 11.38 -20.35 -21.62
N GLU A 114 10.59 -21.10 -20.85
CA GLU A 114 11.06 -22.03 -19.81
C GLU A 114 12.11 -21.40 -18.88
N TRP A 115 11.88 -20.15 -18.47
CA TRP A 115 12.76 -19.45 -17.54
C TRP A 115 12.57 -19.99 -16.12
N ILE A 116 13.14 -21.17 -15.88
CA ILE A 116 13.18 -21.86 -14.59
C ILE A 116 14.31 -21.27 -13.78
N TYR A 117 13.97 -20.71 -12.62
CA TYR A 117 14.96 -20.27 -11.65
C TYR A 117 15.06 -21.33 -10.56
N PRO A 118 16.27 -21.77 -10.18
CA PRO A 118 16.43 -22.62 -9.02
C PRO A 118 15.85 -21.89 -7.82
N ARG A 119 14.78 -22.45 -7.27
CA ARG A 119 14.19 -21.93 -6.04
C ARG A 119 15.05 -22.50 -4.92
N ASN A 120 15.97 -21.70 -4.38
CA ASN A 120 16.56 -22.02 -3.08
C ASN A 120 15.41 -21.99 -2.06
N ASN A 121 14.78 -23.15 -1.87
CA ASN A 121 13.74 -23.38 -0.87
C ASN A 121 14.35 -23.52 0.53
N GLU A 122 15.67 -23.45 0.65
CA GLU A 122 16.37 -23.36 1.92
C GLU A 122 16.15 -21.96 2.50
N VAL A 123 15.01 -21.80 3.17
CA VAL A 123 14.84 -20.70 4.13
C VAL A 123 15.70 -21.07 5.34
N THR A 124 16.95 -20.63 5.33
CA THR A 124 17.81 -20.72 6.51
C THR A 124 17.24 -19.79 7.57
N VAL A 125 16.65 -20.37 8.60
CA VAL A 125 16.17 -19.64 9.78
C VAL A 125 17.20 -19.81 10.87
N ASP A 126 17.85 -18.73 11.27
CA ASP A 126 18.63 -18.74 12.50
C ASP A 126 17.67 -18.86 13.69
N ILE A 127 17.61 -20.04 14.28
CA ILE A 127 16.72 -20.37 15.41
C ILE A 127 16.98 -19.43 16.60
N ASN A 128 18.21 -18.95 16.76
CA ASN A 128 18.56 -18.02 17.84
C ASN A 128 17.96 -16.63 17.59
N VAL A 129 17.92 -16.18 16.34
CA VAL A 129 17.25 -14.92 15.95
C VAL A 129 15.74 -15.05 16.13
N ALA A 130 15.15 -16.18 15.74
CA ALA A 130 13.72 -16.42 15.91
C ALA A 130 13.26 -16.36 17.38
N ARG A 131 14.11 -16.78 18.34
CA ARG A 131 13.84 -16.69 19.78
C ARG A 131 13.88 -15.27 20.36
N GLU A 132 14.52 -14.34 19.67
CA GLU A 132 14.61 -12.94 20.11
C GLU A 132 13.52 -12.04 19.53
N LYS A 133 12.79 -12.54 18.53
CA LYS A 133 11.72 -11.82 17.86
C LYS A 133 10.62 -11.43 18.84
N GLY A 134 10.14 -10.20 18.73
CA GLY A 134 9.08 -9.66 19.56
C GLY A 134 9.56 -8.91 20.80
N LYS A 135 10.88 -8.86 21.06
CA LYS A 135 11.48 -8.23 22.25
C LYS A 135 12.00 -6.81 21.99
N ALA A 136 12.27 -6.45 20.73
CA ALA A 136 12.89 -5.18 20.36
C ALA A 136 11.90 -4.16 19.78
N GLY A 137 10.73 -4.62 19.33
CA GLY A 137 9.69 -3.76 18.77
C GLY A 137 9.01 -2.85 19.80
N ILE A 138 8.39 -1.78 19.31
CA ILE A 138 7.48 -0.95 20.13
C ILE A 138 6.31 -1.81 20.60
N THR A 139 5.93 -1.69 21.87
CA THR A 139 4.82 -2.42 22.47
C THR A 139 3.52 -2.21 21.71
N SER A 140 2.78 -3.30 21.44
CA SER A 140 1.48 -3.25 20.76
C SER A 140 0.43 -2.42 21.49
N ALA A 141 0.64 -2.14 22.79
CA ALA A 141 -0.21 -1.29 23.61
C ALA A 141 -0.50 0.08 22.97
N TRP A 142 0.47 0.66 22.24
CA TRP A 142 0.29 1.95 21.57
C TRP A 142 -0.74 1.90 20.45
N VAL A 143 -0.69 0.87 19.61
CA VAL A 143 -1.64 0.74 18.48
C VAL A 143 -3.05 0.46 19.01
N TRP A 144 -3.17 -0.33 20.08
CA TRP A 144 -4.44 -0.53 20.77
C TRP A 144 -4.96 0.74 21.46
N LEU A 145 -4.06 1.56 22.05
CA LEU A 145 -4.43 2.86 22.60
C LEU A 145 -4.98 3.78 21.52
N PHE A 146 -4.33 3.88 20.36
CA PHE A 146 -4.82 4.69 19.25
C PHE A 146 -6.14 4.18 18.68
N PHE A 147 -6.34 2.86 18.61
CA PHE A 147 -7.63 2.29 18.28
C PHE A 147 -8.72 2.74 19.26
N LEU A 148 -8.48 2.69 20.57
CA LEU A 148 -9.44 3.18 21.56
C LEU A 148 -9.72 4.67 21.42
N LEU A 149 -8.68 5.48 21.24
CA LEU A 149 -8.79 6.93 21.06
C LEU A 149 -9.57 7.30 19.79
N SER A 150 -9.53 6.47 18.75
CA SER A 150 -10.25 6.72 17.49
C SER A 150 -11.78 6.74 17.65
N PHE A 151 -12.33 6.23 18.76
CA PHE A 151 -13.75 6.32 19.08
C PHE A 151 -14.16 7.66 19.72
N MET A 152 -13.22 8.57 20.02
CA MET A 152 -13.54 9.87 20.61
C MET A 152 -14.61 10.67 19.83
N PRO A 153 -14.56 10.77 18.49
CA PRO A 153 -15.62 11.44 17.73
C PRO A 153 -17.00 10.79 17.93
N MET A 154 -17.07 9.46 18.00
CA MET A 154 -18.31 8.73 18.26
C MET A 154 -18.86 9.06 19.65
N VAL A 155 -18.00 9.04 20.68
CA VAL A 155 -18.38 9.38 22.06
C VAL A 155 -18.90 10.82 22.13
N TYR A 156 -18.23 11.76 21.47
CA TYR A 156 -18.67 13.16 21.41
C TYR A 156 -20.06 13.30 20.79
N LEU A 157 -20.35 12.63 19.67
CA LEU A 157 -21.66 12.65 19.01
C LEU A 157 -22.76 11.96 19.83
N LEU A 158 -22.39 10.97 20.66
CA LEU A 158 -23.33 10.33 21.58
C LEU A 158 -23.74 11.31 22.69
N LEU A 159 -22.79 12.06 23.24
CA LEU A 159 -23.01 13.04 24.31
C LEU A 159 -23.66 14.35 23.82
N HIS A 160 -23.44 14.73 22.56
CA HIS A 160 -23.99 15.95 21.96
C HIS A 160 -24.86 15.64 20.73
N PRO A 161 -26.15 15.29 20.92
CA PRO A 161 -27.04 14.93 19.81
C PRO A 161 -27.20 16.02 18.74
N GLN A 162 -27.08 17.28 19.13
CA GLN A 162 -27.14 18.44 18.22
C GLN A 162 -26.02 18.44 17.18
N ALA A 163 -24.85 17.87 17.50
CA ALA A 163 -23.73 17.76 16.57
C ALA A 163 -23.98 16.73 15.44
N ARG A 164 -24.99 15.86 15.59
CA ARG A 164 -25.33 14.83 14.60
C ARG A 164 -25.94 15.42 13.32
N GLU A 165 -26.50 16.62 13.39
CA GLU A 165 -27.00 17.35 12.21
C GLU A 165 -25.86 17.70 11.25
N PHE A 166 -24.67 17.98 11.79
CA PHE A 166 -23.49 18.35 11.01
C PHE A 166 -22.61 17.16 10.66
N TYR A 167 -22.59 16.12 11.50
CA TYR A 167 -21.74 14.96 11.30
C TYR A 167 -22.46 13.66 11.71
N PRO A 168 -22.93 12.85 10.73
CA PRO A 168 -23.62 11.60 11.01
C PRO A 168 -22.78 10.62 11.83
N ILE A 169 -23.42 9.92 12.76
CA ILE A 169 -22.74 8.97 13.66
C ILE A 169 -22.01 7.86 12.92
N VAL A 170 -22.50 7.44 11.75
CA VAL A 170 -21.87 6.40 10.92
C VAL A 170 -20.50 6.84 10.43
N LEU A 171 -20.32 8.12 10.08
CA LEU A 171 -19.02 8.63 9.62
C LEU A 171 -17.97 8.63 10.74
N SER A 172 -18.38 8.70 12.01
CA SER A 172 -17.45 8.61 13.13
C SER A 172 -16.74 7.25 13.24
N LEU A 173 -17.21 6.22 12.52
CA LEU A 173 -16.59 4.90 12.46
C LEU A 173 -15.45 4.81 11.44
N ILE A 174 -15.22 5.83 10.61
CA ILE A 174 -14.10 5.84 9.65
C ILE A 174 -12.76 5.74 10.38
N GLY A 175 -12.57 6.52 11.45
CA GLY A 175 -11.36 6.49 12.28
C GLY A 175 -11.08 5.10 12.85
N PRO A 176 -12.04 4.49 13.59
CA PRO A 176 -11.92 3.12 14.06
C PRO A 176 -11.63 2.09 12.96
N PHE A 177 -12.28 2.20 11.81
CA PHE A 177 -12.05 1.29 10.68
C PHE A 177 -10.61 1.39 10.16
N CYS A 178 -10.10 2.61 9.98
CA CYS A 178 -8.71 2.83 9.59
C CYS A 178 -7.73 2.28 10.64
N GLN A 179 -8.06 2.38 11.93
CA GLN A 179 -7.19 1.83 12.99
C GLN A 179 -7.16 0.31 13.04
N VAL A 180 -8.24 -0.38 12.68
CA VAL A 180 -8.21 -1.85 12.52
C VAL A 180 -7.19 -2.25 11.45
N ILE A 181 -7.11 -1.51 10.35
CA ILE A 181 -6.11 -1.73 9.29
C ILE A 181 -4.69 -1.52 9.85
N MET A 182 -4.49 -0.48 10.68
CA MET A 182 -3.17 -0.21 11.28
C MET A 182 -2.76 -1.29 12.30
N ILE A 183 -3.69 -1.82 13.09
CA ILE A 183 -3.44 -2.99 13.96
C ILE A 183 -2.97 -4.19 13.11
N PHE A 184 -3.68 -4.47 12.03
CA PHE A 184 -3.32 -5.56 11.13
C PHE A 184 -1.89 -5.37 10.56
N LEU A 185 -1.59 -4.17 10.05
CA LEU A 185 -0.26 -3.84 9.52
C LEU A 185 0.84 -3.95 10.58
N TYR A 186 0.60 -3.49 11.81
CA TYR A 186 1.55 -3.63 12.90
C TYR A 186 1.93 -5.09 13.14
N TYR A 187 0.95 -5.99 13.25
CA TYR A 187 1.23 -7.41 13.47
C TYR A 187 1.86 -8.07 12.24
N GLN A 188 1.47 -7.68 11.02
CA GLN A 188 2.08 -8.19 9.80
C GLN A 188 3.57 -7.80 9.71
N LEU A 189 3.89 -6.54 10.00
CA LEU A 189 5.26 -6.01 9.98
C LEU A 189 6.11 -6.58 11.12
N ARG A 190 5.55 -6.75 12.32
CA ARG A 190 6.22 -7.44 13.44
C ARG A 190 6.52 -8.90 13.12
N ASN A 191 5.62 -9.57 12.41
CA ASN A 191 5.76 -10.99 12.09
C ASN A 191 6.54 -11.26 10.80
N ARG A 192 7.01 -10.24 10.10
CA ARG A 192 7.80 -10.39 8.87
C ARG A 192 9.04 -11.25 9.11
N HIS A 193 9.37 -12.10 8.13
CA HIS A 193 10.54 -12.97 8.20
C HIS A 193 11.83 -12.15 8.06
N THR A 194 12.76 -12.30 8.99
CA THR A 194 14.09 -11.67 8.90
C THR A 194 15.03 -12.62 8.16
N PRO A 195 15.63 -12.21 7.04
CA PRO A 195 16.59 -13.05 6.31
C PRO A 195 17.89 -13.21 7.10
N VAL A 196 18.57 -14.35 6.91
CA VAL A 196 19.96 -14.55 7.37
C VAL A 196 20.88 -13.77 6.42
N LEU A 197 21.56 -12.75 6.95
CA LEU A 197 22.38 -11.81 6.18
C LEU A 197 23.88 -12.15 6.25
N SER A 198 24.31 -12.82 7.32
CA SER A 198 25.69 -13.19 7.58
C SER A 198 25.77 -14.57 8.23
N ASP A 199 26.89 -15.27 8.08
CA ASP A 199 27.19 -16.50 8.83
C ASP A 199 27.33 -16.24 10.34
N ASN A 200 27.51 -14.97 10.75
CA ASN A 200 27.57 -14.58 12.15
C ASN A 200 26.17 -14.29 12.73
N THR A 201 25.72 -15.17 13.62
CA THR A 201 24.44 -15.07 14.34
C THR A 201 24.26 -13.74 15.11
N GLU A 202 25.31 -13.16 15.69
CA GLU A 202 25.18 -11.92 16.45
C GLU A 202 24.87 -10.71 15.55
N ILE A 203 25.42 -10.71 14.33
CA ILE A 203 25.09 -9.69 13.31
C ILE A 203 23.63 -9.84 12.88
N ASN A 204 23.17 -11.08 12.64
CA ASN A 204 21.78 -11.34 12.27
C ASN A 204 20.79 -10.93 13.38
N LYS A 205 21.12 -11.19 14.66
CA LYS A 205 20.31 -10.75 15.80
C LYS A 205 20.22 -9.23 15.88
N ALA A 206 21.35 -8.54 15.75
CA ALA A 206 21.37 -7.08 15.78
C ALA A 206 20.51 -6.47 14.65
N CYS A 207 20.66 -6.98 13.42
CA CYS A 207 19.84 -6.58 12.28
C CYS A 207 18.35 -6.85 12.52
N ALA A 208 17.99 -8.04 13.01
CA ALA A 208 16.60 -8.41 13.28
C ALA A 208 15.94 -7.49 14.31
N ARG A 209 16.65 -7.14 15.39
CA ARG A 209 16.16 -6.23 16.42
C ARG A 209 15.93 -4.82 15.87
N VAL A 210 16.86 -4.31 15.05
CA VAL A 210 16.74 -2.99 14.43
C VAL A 210 15.57 -2.97 13.43
N GLU A 211 15.46 -3.99 12.58
CA GLU A 211 14.37 -4.10 11.62
C GLU A 211 13.01 -4.19 12.31
N GLU A 212 12.87 -5.02 13.34
CA GLU A 212 11.65 -5.12 14.15
C GLU A 212 11.28 -3.77 14.76
N ARG A 213 12.25 -3.03 15.31
CA ARG A 213 12.03 -1.72 15.92
C ARG A 213 11.60 -0.69 14.89
N ILE A 214 12.25 -0.60 13.74
CA ILE A 214 11.89 0.32 12.66
C ILE A 214 10.48 0.01 12.16
N ASN A 215 10.18 -1.26 11.89
CA ASN A 215 8.90 -1.70 11.36
C ASN A 215 7.74 -1.43 12.33
N THR A 216 7.90 -1.77 13.61
CA THR A 216 6.89 -1.50 14.65
C THR A 216 6.75 -0.01 14.95
N ALA A 217 7.85 0.76 14.89
CA ALA A 217 7.81 2.22 15.01
C ALA A 217 7.04 2.86 13.86
N ALA A 218 7.36 2.50 12.61
CA ALA A 218 6.67 3.00 11.43
C ALA A 218 5.17 2.72 11.52
N ALA A 219 4.77 1.48 11.86
CA ALA A 219 3.36 1.13 12.02
C ALA A 219 2.67 1.93 13.14
N THR A 220 3.35 2.14 14.26
CA THR A 220 2.82 2.92 15.40
C THR A 220 2.66 4.39 15.03
N PHE A 221 3.62 4.97 14.30
CA PHE A 221 3.51 6.35 13.80
C PHE A 221 2.41 6.50 12.75
N SER A 222 2.24 5.53 11.85
CA SER A 222 1.12 5.53 10.90
C SER A 222 -0.22 5.47 11.63
N ALA A 223 -0.35 4.63 12.65
CA ALA A 223 -1.54 4.59 13.51
C ALA A 223 -1.79 5.95 14.18
N PHE A 224 -0.75 6.58 14.73
CA PHE A 224 -0.89 7.92 15.31
C PHE A 224 -1.31 8.97 14.27
N ALA A 225 -0.73 8.96 13.07
CA ALA A 225 -1.06 9.92 12.02
C ALA A 225 -2.51 9.79 11.52
N VAL A 226 -3.07 8.58 11.51
CA VAL A 226 -4.48 8.32 11.16
C VAL A 226 -5.45 8.84 12.24
N LEU A 227 -4.96 9.09 13.46
CA LEU A 227 -5.74 9.63 14.56
C LEU A 227 -5.89 11.16 14.52
N LEU A 228 -4.95 11.85 13.85
CA LEU A 228 -4.92 13.31 13.67
C LEU A 228 -5.80 13.74 12.50
#